data_AF-A0A7K0RG09-F1
#
_entry.id   AF-A0A7K0RG09-F1
#
_cell.length_a   1.000
_cell.length_b   1.000
_cell.length_c   1.000
_cell.angle_alpha   90.00
_cell.angle_beta   90.00
_cell.angle_gamma   90.00
#
_symmetry.space_group_name_H-M   'P 1'
#
loop_
_entity.id
_entity.type
_entity.pdbx_description
1 polymer ?
#
loop_
_entity_poly.entity_id
_entity_poly.type
_entity_poly.pdbx_seq_one_letter_code
_entity_poly.pdbx_strand_id
1 'polypeptide(L)' 'MADPKEEEAEERGPVPCSPCRGTGKLNSNSGGEPHAVDCPWCEGSGVFIEGHDAQAAQRSEEELADAGPQPDVD' A
#
# COMPACT_ATOMS: atom_id res chain seq x y z
N MET A 1 -19.60 -15.18 39.57
CA MET A 1 -20.42 -14.88 38.38
C MET A 1 -19.55 -14.02 37.48
N ALA A 2 -19.38 -14.40 36.21
CA ALA A 2 -18.55 -13.67 35.27
C ALA A 2 -19.26 -12.37 34.87
N ASP A 3 -18.59 -11.26 35.08
CA ASP A 3 -19.00 -9.94 34.61
C ASP A 3 -18.70 -9.89 33.10
N PRO A 4 -19.69 -9.74 32.21
CA PRO A 4 -19.41 -9.58 30.79
C PRO A 4 -18.85 -8.17 30.64
N LYS A 5 -17.52 -8.09 30.47
CA LYS A 5 -16.82 -6.86 30.18
C LYS A 5 -17.38 -6.31 28.86
N GLU A 6 -18.32 -5.39 28.96
CA GLU A 6 -18.84 -4.59 27.86
C GLU A 6 -17.65 -3.82 27.29
N GLU A 7 -17.01 -4.41 26.27
CA GLU A 7 -16.00 -3.76 25.46
C GLU A 7 -16.73 -2.74 24.59
N GLU A 8 -16.88 -1.53 25.14
CA GLU A 8 -17.12 -0.33 24.37
C GLU A 8 -16.12 -0.34 23.21
N ALA A 9 -16.65 -0.52 22.00
CA ALA A 9 -15.87 -0.38 20.78
C ALA A 9 -15.46 1.09 20.69
N GLU A 10 -14.36 1.42 21.36
CA GLU A 10 -13.66 2.69 21.22
C GLU A 10 -13.58 2.98 19.73
N GLU A 11 -14.09 4.15 19.35
CA GLU A 11 -13.98 4.70 18.01
C GLU A 11 -12.48 4.85 17.73
N ARG A 12 -11.86 3.75 17.27
CA ARG A 12 -10.43 3.68 16.99
C ARG A 12 -10.20 4.70 15.89
N GLY A 13 -9.64 5.85 16.26
CA GLY A 13 -9.33 6.94 15.35
C GLY A 13 -8.49 6.45 14.15
N PRO A 14 -8.28 7.32 13.15
CA PRO A 14 -7.65 6.93 11.89
C PRO A 14 -6.34 6.16 12.13
N VAL A 15 -6.31 4.92 11.63
CA VAL A 15 -5.17 4.02 11.82
C VAL A 15 -4.00 4.53 10.98
N PRO A 16 -2.82 4.77 11.56
CA PRO A 16 -1.67 5.24 10.79
C PRO A 16 -1.24 4.18 9.77
N CYS A 17 -0.87 4.62 8.58
CA CYS A 17 -0.34 3.75 7.54
C CYS A 17 1.00 3.16 8.00
N SER A 18 1.06 1.84 8.24
CA SER A 18 2.26 1.17 8.75
C SER A 18 3.49 1.29 7.82
N PRO A 19 3.37 1.15 6.47
CA PRO A 19 4.50 1.29 5.55
C PRO A 19 5.24 2.63 5.64
N CYS A 20 4.53 3.75 5.62
CA CYS A 20 5.12 5.09 5.74
C CYS A 20 5.14 5.62 7.18
N ARG A 21 4.68 4.83 8.15
CA ARG A 21 4.55 5.20 9.57
C ARG A 21 3.78 6.50 9.80
N GLY A 22 2.72 6.71 9.05
CA GLY A 22 1.89 7.91 9.18
C GLY A 22 2.40 9.17 8.45
N THR A 23 3.54 9.10 7.75
CA THR A 23 4.12 10.28 7.09
C THR A 23 3.54 10.58 5.71
N GLY A 24 2.93 9.59 5.07
CA GLY A 24 2.51 9.66 3.67
C GLY A 24 3.64 9.52 2.65
N LYS A 25 4.92 9.47 3.06
CA LYS A 25 6.06 9.40 2.15
C LYS A 25 6.91 8.16 2.36
N LEU A 26 7.53 7.67 1.30
CA LEU A 26 8.56 6.62 1.34
C LEU A 26 9.85 7.16 0.71
N ASN A 27 10.99 6.80 1.27
CA ASN A 27 12.28 7.08 0.65
C ASN A 27 12.57 5.99 -0.39
N SER A 28 12.65 6.39 -1.65
CA SER A 28 12.99 5.54 -2.78
C SER A 28 14.43 5.82 -3.21
N ASN A 29 15.18 4.77 -3.52
CA ASN A 29 16.49 4.87 -4.16
C ASN A 29 16.43 4.48 -5.64
N SER A 30 15.22 4.31 -6.19
CA SER A 30 15.04 4.03 -7.62
C SER A 30 15.66 5.16 -8.44
N GLY A 31 16.44 4.83 -9.48
CA GLY A 31 17.16 5.85 -10.25
C GLY A 31 18.49 6.33 -9.64
N GLY A 32 18.95 5.72 -8.54
CA GLY A 32 20.32 5.86 -8.04
C GLY A 32 20.54 6.96 -7.00
N GLU A 33 19.55 7.83 -6.76
CA GLU A 33 19.58 8.89 -5.74
C GLU A 33 18.38 8.75 -4.79
N PRO A 34 18.58 8.84 -3.47
CA PRO A 34 17.47 8.84 -2.51
C PRO A 34 16.53 10.05 -2.73
N HIS A 35 15.25 9.77 -2.91
CA HIS A 35 14.20 10.78 -3.03
C HIS A 35 12.90 10.32 -2.35
N ALA A 36 12.07 11.26 -1.93
CA ALA A 36 10.78 10.96 -1.32
C ALA A 36 9.71 10.77 -2.41
N VAL A 37 8.99 9.65 -2.35
CA VAL A 37 7.82 9.36 -3.19
C VAL A 37 6.56 9.25 -2.33
N ASP A 38 5.39 9.46 -2.94
CA ASP A 38 4.12 9.19 -2.28
C ASP A 38 4.01 7.71 -1.91
N CYS A 39 3.59 7.44 -0.69
CA CYS A 39 3.39 6.07 -0.23
C CYS A 39 2.18 5.46 -0.97
N PRO A 40 2.38 4.43 -1.81
CA PRO A 40 1.31 3.88 -2.64
C PRO A 40 0.25 3.14 -1.81
N TRP A 41 0.52 2.80 -0.54
CA TRP A 41 -0.43 2.16 0.38
C TRP A 41 -1.42 3.12 1.04
N CYS A 42 -1.14 4.42 1.05
CA CYS A 42 -2.05 5.43 1.62
C CYS A 42 -2.25 6.63 0.69
N GLU A 43 -1.72 6.55 -0.54
CA GLU A 43 -1.80 7.60 -1.55
C GLU A 43 -1.30 8.96 -1.04
N GLY A 44 -0.29 8.95 -0.16
CA GLY A 44 0.23 10.17 0.44
C GLY A 44 -0.50 10.68 1.69
N SER A 45 -1.62 10.08 2.09
CA SER A 45 -2.42 10.56 3.23
C SER A 45 -1.81 10.27 4.61
N GLY A 46 -0.96 9.25 4.71
CA GLY A 46 -0.45 8.75 5.99
C GLY A 46 -1.45 7.91 6.79
N VAL A 47 -2.67 7.71 6.30
CA VAL A 47 -3.71 6.91 6.98
C VAL A 47 -3.92 5.60 6.23
N PHE A 48 -4.18 4.52 6.96
CA PHE A 48 -4.51 3.23 6.35
C PHE A 48 -5.84 3.34 5.60
N ILE A 49 -5.84 2.91 4.33
CA ILE A 49 -7.03 2.86 3.48
C ILE A 49 -7.46 1.40 3.37
N GLU A 50 -8.65 1.08 3.87
CA GLU A 50 -9.19 -0.28 3.81
C GLU A 50 -9.56 -0.67 2.38
N GLY A 51 -9.15 -1.88 1.96
CA GLY A 51 -9.42 -2.38 0.60
C GLY A 51 -8.54 -1.78 -0.50
N HIS A 52 -7.59 -0.90 -0.16
CA HIS A 52 -6.67 -0.31 -1.14
C HIS A 52 -5.56 -1.29 -1.54
N ASP A 53 -5.48 -1.61 -2.83
CA ASP A 53 -4.40 -2.43 -3.39
C ASP A 53 -3.31 -1.54 -4.00
N ALA A 54 -2.24 -1.34 -3.24
CA ALA A 54 -1.07 -0.57 -3.66
C ALA A 54 -0.35 -1.13 -4.89
N GLN A 55 -0.61 -2.38 -5.28
CA GLN A 55 0.01 -3.05 -6.42
C GLN A 55 -0.84 -2.96 -7.69
N ALA A 56 -2.13 -2.63 -7.57
CA ALA A 56 -3.01 -2.49 -8.73
C ALA A 56 -2.54 -1.38 -9.69
N ALA A 57 -1.92 -0.32 -9.16
CA ALA A 57 -1.37 0.77 -9.96
C ALA A 57 -0.29 0.30 -10.95
N GLN A 58 0.52 -0.71 -10.60
CA GLN A 58 1.62 -1.19 -11.47
C GLN A 58 1.20 -2.33 -12.40
N ARG A 59 0.06 -2.99 -12.15
CA ARG A 59 -0.40 -4.11 -13.01
C ARG A 59 -0.81 -3.65 -14.41
N SER A 60 -1.17 -2.38 -14.59
CA SER A 60 -1.67 -1.85 -15.86
C SER A 60 -0.60 -1.71 -16.95
N GLU A 61 0.69 -1.66 -16.60
CA GLU A 61 1.78 -1.48 -17.57
C GLU A 61 2.44 -2.82 -17.97
N GLU A 62 2.53 -3.78 -17.05
CA GLU A 62 3.10 -5.11 -17.32
C GLU A 62 2.13 -6.05 -18.07
N GLU A 63 0.82 -5.98 -17.81
CA GLU A 63 -0.16 -6.86 -18.48
C GLU A 63 -0.34 -6.53 -19.98
N LEU A 64 -0.04 -5.28 -20.40
CA LEU A 64 0.08 -4.93 -21.83
C LEU A 64 1.44 -5.33 -22.43
N ALA A 65 2.49 -5.49 -21.62
CA ALA A 65 3.83 -5.86 -22.08
C ALA A 65 4.05 -7.38 -22.15
N ASP A 66 3.34 -8.16 -21.32
CA ASP A 66 3.37 -9.64 -21.28
C ASP A 66 2.48 -10.31 -22.35
N ALA A 67 1.83 -9.53 -23.22
CA ALA A 67 1.16 -10.04 -24.43
C ALA A 67 2.10 -10.10 -25.65
N GLY A 68 3.42 -10.10 -25.45
CA GLY A 68 4.40 -10.36 -26.50
C GLY A 68 4.30 -11.80 -27.02
N PRO A 69 4.65 -12.07 -28.30
CA PRO A 69 4.60 -13.43 -28.85
C PRO A 69 5.49 -14.36 -28.01
N GLN A 70 4.88 -15.39 -27.43
CA GLN A 70 5.56 -16.43 -26.66
C GLN A 70 6.70 -16.99 -27.54
N PRO A 71 7.97 -16.97 -27.09
CA PRO A 71 9.05 -17.57 -27.87
C PRO A 71 8.83 -19.08 -27.96
N ASP A 72 8.79 -19.60 -29.18
CA ASP A 72 8.77 -21.02 -29.48
C ASP A 72 10.06 -21.64 -28.89
N VAL A 73 9.92 -22.43 -27.83
CA VAL A 73 11.04 -23.12 -27.19
C VAL A 73 11.23 -24.46 -27.92
N ASP A 74 12.33 -24.55 -28.68
CA ASP A 74 12.83 -25.76 -29.36
C ASP A 74 13.53 -26.72 -28.37
#